data_AF-A0AAE9D3J0-F1
#
_entry.id   AF-A0AAE9D3J0-F1
#
_cell.length_a   1.000
_cell.length_b   1.000
_cell.length_c   1.000
_cell.angle_alpha   90.00
_cell.angle_beta   90.00
_cell.angle_gamma   90.00
#
_symmetry.space_group_name_H-M   'P 1'
#
loop_
_entity.id
_entity.type
_entity.pdbx_description
1 polymer ?
#
loop_
_entity_poly.entity_id
_entity_poly.type
_entity_poly.pdbx_seq_one_letter_code
_entity_poly.pdbx_strand_id
1 'polypeptide(L)'
;MSDDAKTNVSNVVTSIKDCADVGMYTFSKMSPQLAAFVGVGLFVKNIIVSTAADPNGEVLKKLGDLKVDLKRLEESMKNGFDNLKAFILMQEFHNNIAVPAQVMCQFWTDCTGSDDQKTRQDRVQVFKETYAKHSPLELGETLMQLLSNEVTNFLKQAMSADTLMAEKTFTNCRNMIEAVFAQLWMLESFASGLVHDRDTYRPNKIYEQYERFEEVVKKWEIEYQVGSSFWPDKVRQFVEGIQDNNEEKTSEEKAQMIKEGLDKMMTNDLFYIVVCRSAYRCLLAADPADQTIASLDRKHCNVYIFRSKKGRTASDAEMKKFSEDMKKKFDHIYRHRTEQNNRNAEWMLDWQVRNWRGEMENCAFMLTVRSKEYVAVRSTHTDIRERGPGDWMDGQYHAGNILSAGETFRVVVGFQ
;
A
#
# COMPACT_ATOMS: atom_id res chain seq x y z
N MET A 1 33.97 -20.85 29.81
CA MET A 1 32.81 -20.35 29.04
C MET A 1 32.36 -19.07 29.71
N SER A 2 32.17 -17.95 29.01
CA SER A 2 31.46 -16.81 29.62
C SER A 2 29.97 -16.97 29.35
N ASP A 3 29.12 -16.66 30.33
CA ASP A 3 27.67 -16.69 30.20
C ASP A 3 27.16 -15.76 29.07
N ASP A 4 27.99 -14.81 28.65
CA ASP A 4 27.73 -13.88 27.55
C ASP A 4 27.57 -14.59 26.19
N ALA A 5 28.37 -15.64 25.90
CA ALA A 5 28.32 -16.31 24.60
C ALA A 5 26.99 -17.06 24.41
N LYS A 6 26.50 -17.72 25.46
CA LYS A 6 25.19 -18.40 25.45
C LYS A 6 24.04 -17.40 25.31
N THR A 7 24.13 -16.27 26.02
CA THR A 7 23.13 -15.20 25.97
C THR A 7 23.06 -14.57 24.58
N ASN A 8 24.21 -14.20 23.99
CA ASN A 8 24.28 -13.62 22.66
C ASN A 8 23.68 -14.55 21.59
N VAL A 9 24.01 -15.84 21.64
CA VAL A 9 23.46 -16.84 20.71
C VAL A 9 21.96 -16.98 20.88
N SER A 10 21.46 -17.04 22.11
CA SER A 10 20.02 -17.12 22.37
C SER A 10 19.27 -15.91 21.81
N ASN A 11 19.81 -14.71 21.97
CA ASN A 11 19.19 -13.48 21.47
C ASN A 11 19.15 -13.44 19.93
N VAL A 12 20.26 -13.81 19.27
CA VAL A 12 20.32 -13.93 17.80
C VAL A 12 19.30 -14.95 17.29
N VAL A 13 19.21 -16.12 17.95
CA VAL A 13 18.25 -17.16 17.59
C VAL A 13 16.82 -16.66 17.68
N THR A 14 16.46 -15.96 18.77
CA THR A 14 15.13 -15.39 18.95
C THR A 14 14.81 -14.37 17.86
N SER A 15 15.71 -13.42 17.58
CA SER A 15 15.46 -12.39 16.55
C SER A 15 15.25 -12.97 15.15
N ILE A 16 15.99 -14.02 14.78
CA ILE A 16 15.84 -14.68 13.48
C ILE A 16 14.51 -15.43 13.41
N LYS A 17 14.12 -16.11 14.50
CA LYS A 17 12.83 -16.80 14.57
C LYS A 17 11.66 -15.83 14.46
N ASP A 18 11.70 -14.72 15.21
CA ASP A 18 10.72 -13.64 15.11
C ASP A 18 10.58 -13.14 13.67
N CYS A 19 11.70 -12.95 12.95
CA CYS A 19 11.66 -12.56 11.54
C CYS A 19 11.06 -13.66 10.65
N ALA A 20 11.45 -14.91 10.89
CA ALA A 20 11.01 -16.04 10.10
C ALA A 20 9.50 -16.32 10.26
N ASP A 21 8.93 -16.01 11.42
CA ASP A 21 7.48 -16.10 11.67
C ASP A 21 6.69 -14.98 10.97
N VAL A 22 7.30 -13.80 10.79
CA VAL A 22 6.74 -12.72 9.96
C VAL A 22 6.95 -13.01 8.46
N GLY A 23 7.97 -13.79 8.11
CA GLY A 23 8.33 -14.14 6.74
C GLY A 23 9.26 -13.12 6.05
N MET A 24 9.85 -12.19 6.80
CA MET A 24 10.86 -11.25 6.28
C MET A 24 11.80 -10.79 7.39
N TYR A 25 12.98 -10.31 6.99
CA TYR A 25 13.89 -9.63 7.90
C TYR A 25 13.26 -8.31 8.33
N THR A 26 13.31 -7.98 9.63
CA THR A 26 12.70 -6.75 10.15
C THR A 26 13.73 -5.98 10.97
N PHE A 27 13.89 -4.71 10.65
CA PHE A 27 14.96 -3.91 11.24
C PHE A 27 14.72 -3.72 12.75
N SER A 28 13.46 -3.53 13.15
CA SER A 28 13.03 -3.38 14.54
C SER A 28 13.27 -4.61 15.42
N LYS A 29 13.27 -5.83 14.85
CA LYS A 29 13.55 -7.08 15.59
C LYS A 29 15.04 -7.39 15.69
N MET A 30 15.83 -6.89 14.74
CA MET A 30 17.26 -7.18 14.66
C MET A 30 18.11 -6.12 15.35
N SER A 31 17.83 -4.84 15.11
CA SER A 31 18.69 -3.73 15.57
C SER A 31 18.96 -3.70 17.09
N PRO A 32 18.01 -4.05 17.98
CA PRO A 32 18.27 -4.09 19.42
C PRO A 32 19.31 -5.15 19.83
N GLN A 33 19.60 -6.12 18.95
CA GLN A 33 20.51 -7.23 19.21
C GLN A 33 21.93 -7.01 18.65
N LEU A 34 22.35 -5.77 18.41
CA LEU A 34 23.68 -5.44 17.86
C LEU A 34 24.81 -6.18 18.58
N ALA A 35 24.85 -6.05 19.91
CA ALA A 35 25.88 -6.68 20.73
C ALA A 35 25.87 -8.21 20.62
N ALA A 36 24.69 -8.81 20.44
CA ALA A 36 24.53 -10.24 20.28
C ALA A 36 25.09 -10.74 18.94
N PHE A 37 24.78 -10.05 17.83
CA PHE A 37 25.34 -10.38 16.51
C PHE A 37 26.86 -10.21 16.47
N VAL A 38 27.39 -9.12 17.03
CA VAL A 38 28.84 -8.91 17.18
C VAL A 38 29.45 -10.01 18.04
N GLY A 39 28.77 -10.39 19.13
CA GLY A 39 29.19 -11.49 20.01
C GLY A 39 29.27 -12.84 19.31
N VAL A 40 28.31 -13.15 18.44
CA VAL A 40 28.33 -14.38 17.61
C VAL A 40 29.51 -14.35 16.63
N GLY A 41 29.78 -13.22 15.97
CA GLY A 41 30.94 -13.07 15.10
C GLY A 41 32.27 -13.33 15.81
N LEU A 42 32.43 -12.74 17.00
CA LEU A 42 33.59 -12.96 17.85
C LEU A 42 33.71 -14.42 18.33
N PHE A 43 32.59 -15.03 18.69
CA PHE A 43 32.54 -16.43 19.11
C PHE A 43 33.05 -17.34 17.99
N VAL A 44 32.59 -17.15 16.75
CA VAL A 44 33.09 -17.86 15.57
C VAL A 44 34.59 -17.60 15.38
N LYS A 45 35.05 -16.33 15.47
CA LYS A 45 36.48 -15.97 15.39
C LYS A 45 37.35 -16.79 16.36
N ASN A 46 36.93 -16.89 17.62
CA ASN A 46 37.67 -17.59 18.67
C ASN A 46 37.68 -19.11 18.51
N ILE A 47 36.60 -19.68 17.98
CA ILE A 47 36.46 -21.13 17.82
C ILE A 47 37.24 -21.68 16.62
N ILE A 48 37.51 -20.86 15.60
CA ILE A 48 38.34 -21.23 14.44
C ILE A 48 39.78 -21.57 14.86
N VAL A 49 40.31 -20.88 15.87
CA VAL A 49 41.67 -21.08 16.38
C VAL A 49 41.73 -22.05 17.56
N SER A 50 40.59 -22.56 18.01
CA SER A 50 40.53 -23.51 19.13
C SER A 50 41.00 -24.90 18.71
N THR A 51 41.82 -25.52 19.56
CA THR A 51 42.29 -26.91 19.42
C THR A 51 41.49 -27.89 20.28
N ALA A 52 40.42 -27.43 20.94
CA ALA A 52 39.58 -28.30 21.76
C ALA A 52 38.81 -29.31 20.88
N ALA A 53 38.64 -30.54 21.39
CA ALA A 53 37.94 -31.61 20.67
C ALA A 53 36.45 -31.30 20.42
N ASP A 54 35.82 -30.53 21.32
CA ASP A 54 34.45 -30.01 21.14
C ASP A 54 34.37 -28.57 21.70
N PRO A 55 34.83 -27.55 20.95
CA PRO A 55 34.78 -26.18 21.39
C PRO A 55 33.33 -25.66 21.31
N ASN A 56 32.57 -25.90 22.38
CA ASN A 56 31.18 -25.42 22.55
C ASN A 56 30.16 -26.00 21.54
N GLY A 57 30.17 -27.32 21.32
CA GLY A 57 29.27 -28.00 20.39
C GLY A 57 27.77 -27.72 20.58
N GLU A 58 27.28 -27.54 21.80
CA GLU A 58 25.87 -27.18 22.05
C GLU A 58 25.50 -25.81 21.45
N VAL A 59 26.42 -24.84 21.52
CA VAL A 59 26.21 -23.48 21.02
C VAL A 59 26.29 -23.46 19.49
N LEU A 60 27.28 -24.16 18.92
CA LEU A 60 27.38 -24.33 17.47
C LEU A 60 26.16 -25.06 16.90
N LYS A 61 25.65 -26.08 17.60
CA LYS A 61 24.43 -26.77 17.20
C LYS A 61 23.23 -25.82 17.16
N LYS A 62 23.02 -25.00 18.21
CA LYS A 62 21.95 -23.98 18.24
C LYS A 62 22.05 -22.97 17.10
N LEU A 63 23.26 -22.54 16.75
CA LEU A 63 23.46 -21.64 15.62
C LEU A 63 23.32 -22.35 14.26
N GLY A 64 23.69 -23.63 14.17
CA GLY A 64 23.50 -24.45 12.98
C GLY A 64 22.01 -24.73 12.70
N ASP A 65 21.20 -24.87 13.75
CA ASP A 65 19.75 -25.05 13.65
C ASP A 65 19.06 -23.81 13.02
N LEU A 66 19.67 -22.62 13.07
CA LEU A 66 19.17 -21.42 12.39
C LEU A 66 19.16 -21.53 10.87
N LYS A 67 19.91 -22.48 10.30
CA LYS A 67 19.95 -22.69 8.86
C LYS A 67 18.57 -22.96 8.27
N VAL A 68 17.67 -23.60 9.03
CA VAL A 68 16.29 -23.84 8.58
C VAL A 68 15.49 -22.54 8.56
N ASP A 69 15.57 -21.74 9.63
CA ASP A 69 14.83 -20.48 9.75
C ASP A 69 15.30 -19.44 8.71
N LEU A 70 16.60 -19.39 8.45
CA LEU A 70 17.17 -18.49 7.44
C LEU A 70 16.84 -18.93 6.02
N LYS A 71 16.85 -20.23 5.72
CA LYS A 71 16.34 -20.74 4.43
C LYS A 71 14.86 -20.39 4.23
N ARG A 72 14.04 -20.54 5.27
CA ARG A 72 12.62 -20.16 5.24
C ARG A 72 12.46 -18.66 4.94
N LEU A 73 13.26 -17.81 5.58
CA LEU A 73 13.30 -16.38 5.32
C LEU A 73 13.72 -16.06 3.87
N GLU A 74 14.75 -16.71 3.38
CA GLU A 74 15.25 -16.54 2.01
C GLU A 74 14.21 -16.94 0.95
N GLU A 75 13.54 -18.07 1.14
CA GLU A 75 12.45 -18.52 0.26
C GLU A 75 11.27 -17.55 0.29
N SER A 76 10.88 -17.08 1.47
CA SER A 76 9.82 -16.09 1.64
C SER A 76 10.16 -14.75 0.97
N MET A 77 11.37 -14.25 1.18
CA MET A 77 11.88 -13.05 0.52
C MET A 77 11.88 -13.21 -1.01
N LYS A 78 12.35 -14.35 -1.51
CA LYS A 78 12.35 -14.66 -2.95
C LYS A 78 10.93 -14.67 -3.53
N ASN A 79 9.98 -15.30 -2.86
CA ASN A 79 8.56 -15.28 -3.28
C ASN A 79 7.99 -13.86 -3.26
N GLY A 80 8.35 -13.05 -2.25
CA GLY A 80 8.01 -11.63 -2.19
C GLY A 80 8.55 -10.86 -3.39
N PHE A 81 9.80 -11.11 -3.80
CA PHE A 81 10.39 -10.54 -5.00
C PHE A 81 9.68 -11.01 -6.27
N ASP A 82 9.40 -12.30 -6.41
CA ASP A 82 8.73 -12.86 -7.58
C ASP A 82 7.36 -12.21 -7.85
N ASN A 83 6.61 -11.91 -6.79
CA ASN A 83 5.34 -11.20 -6.88
C ASN A 83 5.48 -9.76 -7.39
N LEU A 84 6.68 -9.20 -7.31
CA LEU A 84 6.96 -7.83 -7.69
C LEU A 84 7.86 -7.73 -8.96
N LYS A 85 8.30 -8.85 -9.54
CA LYS A 85 9.22 -8.94 -10.70
C LYS A 85 8.72 -8.36 -12.02
N ALA A 86 7.51 -7.83 -12.05
CA ALA A 86 6.96 -7.15 -13.23
C ALA A 86 7.76 -5.89 -13.64
N PHE A 87 8.68 -5.41 -12.81
CA PHE A 87 9.40 -4.14 -13.01
C PHE A 87 10.91 -4.36 -13.24
N ILE A 88 11.45 -3.82 -14.35
CA ILE A 88 12.86 -4.00 -14.76
C ILE A 88 13.85 -3.57 -13.66
N LEU A 89 13.63 -2.40 -13.06
CA LEU A 89 14.51 -1.88 -12.01
C LEU A 89 14.46 -2.68 -10.71
N MET A 90 13.36 -3.40 -10.48
CA MET A 90 13.30 -4.33 -9.38
C MET A 90 14.17 -5.57 -9.62
N GLN A 91 14.38 -5.96 -10.88
CA GLN A 91 15.35 -7.00 -11.22
C GLN A 91 16.79 -6.50 -10.98
N GLU A 92 17.11 -5.25 -11.27
CA GLU A 92 18.41 -4.66 -10.95
C GLU A 92 18.66 -4.61 -9.45
N PHE A 93 17.70 -4.12 -8.65
CA PHE A 93 17.74 -4.18 -7.19
C PHE A 93 17.92 -5.62 -6.67
N HIS A 94 17.13 -6.56 -7.20
CA HIS A 94 17.19 -7.95 -6.78
C HIS A 94 18.55 -8.58 -7.08
N ASN A 95 19.05 -8.45 -8.31
CA ASN A 95 20.27 -9.12 -8.75
C ASN A 95 21.54 -8.47 -8.16
N ASN A 96 21.56 -7.15 -8.02
CA ASN A 96 22.77 -6.42 -7.62
C ASN A 96 22.89 -6.18 -6.11
N ILE A 97 21.79 -6.31 -5.36
CA ILE A 97 21.77 -6.01 -3.91
C ILE A 97 21.21 -7.20 -3.13
N ALA A 98 19.98 -7.62 -3.41
CA ALA A 98 19.31 -8.65 -2.60
C ALA A 98 19.97 -10.03 -2.72
N VAL A 99 20.35 -10.45 -3.93
CA VAL A 99 21.02 -11.74 -4.17
C VAL A 99 22.41 -11.79 -3.51
N PRO A 100 23.29 -10.78 -3.65
CA PRO A 100 24.54 -10.74 -2.89
C PRO A 100 24.35 -10.82 -1.37
N ALA A 101 23.36 -10.10 -0.82
CA ALA A 101 23.02 -10.17 0.60
C ALA A 101 22.58 -11.59 1.01
N GLN A 102 21.72 -12.23 0.20
CA GLN A 102 21.26 -13.59 0.41
C GLN A 102 22.42 -14.61 0.39
N VAL A 103 23.30 -14.53 -0.60
CA VAL A 103 24.47 -15.42 -0.70
C VAL A 103 25.38 -15.26 0.52
N MET A 104 25.57 -14.03 1.01
CA MET A 104 26.33 -13.80 2.24
C MET A 104 25.64 -14.39 3.48
N CYS A 105 24.31 -14.31 3.59
CA CYS A 105 23.55 -14.97 4.67
C CYS A 105 23.78 -16.48 4.68
N GLN A 106 23.81 -17.12 3.51
CA GLN A 106 24.11 -18.56 3.40
C GLN A 106 25.51 -18.86 3.94
N PHE A 107 26.53 -18.11 3.54
CA PHE A 107 27.89 -18.33 4.04
C PHE A 107 28.04 -18.02 5.52
N TRP A 108 27.30 -17.04 6.05
CA TRP A 108 27.22 -16.82 7.49
C TRP A 108 26.67 -18.04 8.24
N THR A 109 25.60 -18.68 7.74
CA THR A 109 25.09 -19.92 8.36
C THR A 109 26.07 -21.08 8.27
N ASP A 110 26.85 -21.15 7.19
CA ASP A 110 27.86 -22.20 7.06
C ASP A 110 29.00 -22.01 8.08
N CYS A 111 29.33 -20.76 8.41
CA CYS A 111 30.32 -20.41 9.44
C CYS A 111 29.89 -20.82 10.86
N THR A 112 28.60 -21.07 11.10
CA THR A 112 28.07 -21.46 12.42
C THR A 112 27.87 -22.96 12.58
N GLY A 113 28.27 -23.77 11.60
CA GLY A 113 28.16 -25.24 11.63
C GLY A 113 29.07 -25.94 12.64
N SER A 114 28.64 -27.13 13.09
CA SER A 114 29.35 -27.99 14.05
C SER A 114 30.33 -28.95 13.37
N ASP A 115 31.19 -28.43 12.48
CA ASP A 115 32.17 -29.24 11.72
C ASP A 115 33.55 -29.26 12.39
N ASP A 116 34.46 -30.08 11.86
CA ASP A 116 35.87 -30.11 12.26
C ASP A 116 36.58 -28.77 12.00
N GLN A 117 37.72 -28.57 12.64
CA GLN A 117 38.46 -27.32 12.60
C GLN A 117 38.80 -26.84 11.19
N LYS A 118 39.20 -27.76 10.29
CA LYS A 118 39.62 -27.41 8.93
C LYS A 118 38.42 -26.95 8.10
N THR A 119 37.33 -27.70 8.16
CA THR A 119 36.07 -27.33 7.49
C THR A 119 35.55 -25.97 7.95
N ARG A 120 35.66 -25.66 9.25
CA ARG A 120 35.27 -24.35 9.80
C ARG A 120 36.16 -23.21 9.28
N GLN A 121 37.47 -23.44 9.19
CA GLN A 121 38.41 -22.48 8.60
C GLN A 121 38.07 -22.17 7.15
N ASP A 122 37.83 -23.20 6.34
CA ASP A 122 37.52 -23.06 4.92
C ASP A 122 36.21 -22.26 4.71
N ARG A 123 35.16 -22.56 5.49
CA ARG A 123 33.87 -21.82 5.41
C ARG A 123 33.98 -20.35 5.79
N VAL A 124 34.75 -20.05 6.84
CA VAL A 124 34.99 -18.67 7.27
C VAL A 124 35.80 -17.91 6.23
N GLN A 125 36.76 -18.58 5.58
CA GLN A 125 37.53 -17.97 4.49
C GLN A 125 36.61 -17.63 3.31
N VAL A 126 35.72 -18.52 2.90
CA VAL A 126 34.71 -18.25 1.85
C VAL A 126 33.80 -17.08 2.22
N PHE A 127 33.33 -17.00 3.46
CA PHE A 127 32.55 -15.86 3.94
C PHE A 127 33.34 -14.54 3.80
N LYS A 128 34.60 -14.51 4.28
CA LYS A 128 35.45 -13.33 4.21
C LYS A 128 35.71 -12.87 2.77
N GLU A 129 35.97 -13.82 1.87
CA GLU A 129 36.18 -13.53 0.45
C GLU A 129 34.93 -12.95 -0.21
N THR A 130 33.75 -13.46 0.15
CA THR A 130 32.47 -12.96 -0.38
C THR A 130 32.15 -11.59 0.20
N TYR A 131 32.33 -11.41 1.51
CA TYR A 131 32.16 -10.13 2.21
C TYR A 131 33.09 -9.04 1.65
N ALA A 132 34.32 -9.40 1.28
CA ALA A 132 35.27 -8.47 0.66
C ALA A 132 34.87 -8.07 -0.78
N LYS A 133 34.18 -8.95 -1.52
CA LYS A 133 33.66 -8.67 -2.87
C LYS A 133 32.37 -7.85 -2.85
N HIS A 134 31.56 -8.03 -1.80
CA HIS A 134 30.23 -7.44 -1.68
C HIS A 134 30.07 -6.87 -0.27
N SER A 135 30.69 -5.73 0.03
CA SER A 135 30.55 -5.13 1.36
C SER A 135 29.08 -4.77 1.61
N PRO A 136 28.46 -5.25 2.71
CA PRO A 136 27.07 -4.91 2.97
C PRO A 136 26.86 -3.40 3.19
N LEU A 137 27.86 -2.68 3.71
CA LEU A 137 27.85 -1.21 3.75
C LEU A 137 27.76 -0.58 2.35
N GLU A 138 28.58 -1.02 1.39
CA GLU A 138 28.58 -0.51 0.01
C GLU A 138 27.29 -0.88 -0.73
N LEU A 139 26.74 -2.06 -0.45
CA LEU A 139 25.42 -2.46 -0.96
C LEU A 139 24.32 -1.54 -0.41
N GLY A 140 24.39 -1.15 0.87
CA GLY A 140 23.48 -0.18 1.48
C GLY A 140 23.60 1.22 0.87
N GLU A 141 24.81 1.68 0.57
CA GLU A 141 25.04 2.94 -0.15
C GLU A 141 24.46 2.89 -1.56
N THR A 142 24.69 1.79 -2.28
CA THR A 142 24.15 1.58 -3.63
C THR A 142 22.62 1.58 -3.61
N LEU A 143 22.01 0.92 -2.61
CA LEU A 143 20.56 0.95 -2.41
C LEU A 143 20.04 2.38 -2.23
N MET A 144 20.67 3.16 -1.35
CA MET A 144 20.29 4.56 -1.13
C MET A 144 20.44 5.41 -2.39
N GLN A 145 21.48 5.18 -3.20
CA GLN A 145 21.66 5.88 -4.47
C GLN A 145 20.54 5.56 -5.47
N LEU A 146 20.19 4.28 -5.62
CA LEU A 146 19.09 3.85 -6.48
C LEU A 146 17.76 4.46 -6.04
N LEU A 147 17.50 4.52 -4.73
CA LEU A 147 16.28 5.09 -4.16
C LEU A 147 16.21 6.62 -4.26
N SER A 148 17.35 7.30 -4.32
CA SER A 148 17.42 8.78 -4.37
C SER A 148 17.11 9.34 -5.76
N ASN A 149 17.28 8.55 -6.82
CA ASN A 149 17.04 8.99 -8.20
C ASN A 149 15.68 8.47 -8.69
N GLU A 150 14.85 9.37 -9.23
CA GLU A 150 13.49 9.04 -9.67
C GLU A 150 13.41 7.95 -10.74
N VAL A 151 14.43 7.85 -11.60
CA VAL A 151 14.49 6.86 -12.67
C VAL A 151 14.84 5.49 -12.12
N THR A 152 15.69 5.41 -11.10
CA THR A 152 16.16 4.12 -10.54
C THR A 152 15.38 3.68 -9.29
N ASN A 153 14.53 4.55 -8.74
CA ASN A 153 13.74 4.26 -7.56
C ASN A 153 12.64 3.24 -7.89
N PHE A 154 12.91 1.97 -7.59
CA PHE A 154 12.00 0.88 -7.93
C PHE A 154 10.65 0.96 -7.22
N LEU A 155 10.56 1.58 -6.03
CA LEU A 155 9.28 1.78 -5.33
C LEU A 155 8.41 2.76 -6.11
N LYS A 156 8.96 3.92 -6.50
CA LYS A 156 8.22 4.91 -7.31
C LYS A 156 7.80 4.34 -8.66
N GLN A 157 8.63 3.49 -9.26
CA GLN A 157 8.35 2.82 -10.53
C GLN A 157 7.23 1.78 -10.39
N ALA A 158 7.27 0.96 -9.34
CA ALA A 158 6.19 0.01 -9.04
C ALA A 158 4.85 0.74 -8.84
N MET A 159 4.85 1.85 -8.09
CA MET A 159 3.66 2.70 -7.92
C MET A 159 3.18 3.32 -9.24
N SER A 160 4.11 3.74 -10.11
CA SER A 160 3.76 4.33 -11.40
C SER A 160 3.15 3.31 -12.36
N ALA A 161 3.62 2.06 -12.33
CA ALA A 161 3.12 0.99 -13.17
C ALA A 161 1.86 0.31 -12.62
N ASP A 162 1.64 0.36 -11.30
CA ASP A 162 0.34 0.00 -10.72
C ASP A 162 -0.74 0.96 -11.23
N THR A 163 -1.79 0.38 -11.85
CA THR A 163 -2.90 1.14 -12.41
C THR A 163 -3.63 1.96 -11.35
N LEU A 164 -3.77 1.45 -10.13
CA LEU A 164 -4.50 2.16 -9.08
C LEU A 164 -3.59 2.73 -7.99
N MET A 165 -2.27 2.60 -8.14
CA MET A 165 -1.30 3.07 -7.14
C MET A 165 -1.68 2.56 -5.74
N ALA A 166 -1.86 1.24 -5.61
CA ALA A 166 -2.45 0.65 -4.42
C ALA A 166 -1.52 0.74 -3.21
N GLU A 167 -2.10 0.90 -2.02
CA GLU A 167 -1.36 0.92 -0.75
C GLU A 167 -0.54 -0.38 -0.57
N LYS A 168 -1.10 -1.52 -0.99
CA LYS A 168 -0.41 -2.81 -0.96
C LYS A 168 0.89 -2.80 -1.78
N THR A 169 0.91 -2.14 -2.94
CA THR A 169 2.11 -2.05 -3.79
C THR A 169 3.20 -1.25 -3.11
N PHE A 170 2.84 -0.11 -2.51
CA PHE A 170 3.75 0.72 -1.73
C PHE A 170 4.33 -0.06 -0.54
N THR A 171 3.46 -0.64 0.28
CA THR A 171 3.83 -1.38 1.50
C THR A 171 4.72 -2.57 1.18
N ASN A 172 4.40 -3.34 0.14
CA ASN A 172 5.24 -4.47 -0.27
C ASN A 172 6.65 -4.02 -0.69
N CYS A 173 6.76 -2.92 -1.46
CA CYS A 173 8.07 -2.39 -1.87
C CYS A 173 8.86 -1.85 -0.66
N ARG A 174 8.21 -1.08 0.22
CA ARG A 174 8.81 -0.56 1.46
C ARG A 174 9.36 -1.70 2.32
N ASN A 175 8.54 -2.70 2.60
CA ASN A 175 8.91 -3.82 3.44
C ASN A 175 10.09 -4.62 2.84
N MET A 176 10.16 -4.73 1.51
CA MET A 176 11.29 -5.37 0.84
C MET A 176 12.60 -4.57 1.02
N ILE A 177 12.54 -3.24 0.94
CA ILE A 177 13.68 -2.36 1.18
C ILE A 177 14.15 -2.50 2.63
N GLU A 178 13.22 -2.42 3.59
CA GLU A 178 13.51 -2.60 5.01
C GLU A 178 14.18 -3.96 5.27
N ALA A 179 13.64 -5.03 4.70
CA ALA A 179 14.17 -6.37 4.88
C ALA A 179 15.61 -6.50 4.36
N VAL A 180 15.93 -5.89 3.22
CA VAL A 180 17.31 -5.85 2.72
C VAL A 180 18.21 -5.03 3.63
N PHE A 181 17.79 -3.86 4.14
CA PHE A 181 18.58 -3.12 5.13
C PHE A 181 18.85 -3.94 6.39
N ALA A 182 17.85 -4.67 6.88
CA ALA A 182 17.99 -5.54 8.04
C ALA A 182 18.99 -6.69 7.78
N GLN A 183 18.96 -7.30 6.60
CA GLN A 183 19.96 -8.29 6.18
C GLN A 183 21.38 -7.71 6.15
N LEU A 184 21.57 -6.56 5.50
CA LEU A 184 22.87 -5.92 5.38
C LEU A 184 23.42 -5.53 6.76
N TRP A 185 22.57 -4.97 7.63
CA TRP A 185 22.91 -4.61 9.00
C TRP A 185 23.31 -5.82 9.84
N MET A 186 22.58 -6.93 9.72
CA MET A 186 22.88 -8.19 10.39
C MET A 186 24.25 -8.73 9.96
N LEU A 187 24.52 -8.73 8.66
CA LEU A 187 25.79 -9.19 8.09
C LEU A 187 26.97 -8.33 8.53
N GLU A 188 26.85 -7.00 8.52
CA GLU A 188 27.89 -6.12 9.07
C GLU A 188 28.08 -6.33 10.57
N SER A 189 27.01 -6.50 11.34
CA SER A 189 27.10 -6.73 12.79
C SER A 189 27.85 -8.02 13.11
N PHE A 190 27.60 -9.09 12.36
CA PHE A 190 28.37 -10.33 12.48
C PHE A 190 29.83 -10.13 12.04
N ALA A 191 30.06 -9.47 10.91
CA ALA A 191 31.40 -9.19 10.39
C ALA A 191 32.22 -8.31 11.34
N SER A 192 31.61 -7.38 12.07
CA SER A 192 32.27 -6.58 13.11
C SER A 192 32.94 -7.47 14.16
N GLY A 193 32.27 -8.53 14.61
CA GLY A 193 32.85 -9.49 15.56
C GLY A 193 33.90 -10.41 14.93
N LEU A 194 33.65 -10.87 13.71
CA LEU A 194 34.48 -11.87 13.03
C LEU A 194 35.76 -11.29 12.42
N VAL A 195 35.68 -10.09 11.85
CA VAL A 195 36.70 -9.47 10.99
C VAL A 195 37.27 -8.20 11.63
N HIS A 196 36.41 -7.33 12.17
CA HIS A 196 36.79 -5.95 12.55
C HIS A 196 36.98 -5.72 14.06
N ASP A 197 37.33 -6.75 14.82
CA ASP A 197 37.64 -6.63 16.26
C ASP A 197 36.60 -5.87 17.09
N ARG A 198 35.32 -6.10 16.77
CA ARG A 198 34.13 -5.49 17.40
C ARG A 198 33.91 -4.01 17.08
N ASP A 199 34.58 -3.45 16.07
CA ASP A 199 34.26 -2.11 15.58
C ASP A 199 32.84 -2.07 15.00
N THR A 200 31.98 -1.24 15.59
CA THR A 200 30.57 -1.08 15.20
C THR A 200 30.34 0.09 14.25
N TYR A 201 31.38 0.75 13.76
CA TYR A 201 31.25 1.86 12.80
C TYR A 201 30.40 1.48 11.58
N ARG A 202 30.70 0.34 10.93
CA ARG A 202 29.99 -0.11 9.72
C ARG A 202 28.51 -0.45 9.96
N PRO A 203 28.11 -1.27 10.95
CA PRO A 203 26.70 -1.52 11.22
C PRO A 203 25.95 -0.25 11.65
N ASN A 204 26.59 0.66 12.39
CA ASN A 204 26.00 1.97 12.72
C ASN A 204 25.77 2.82 11.47
N LYS A 205 26.65 2.77 10.46
CA LYS A 205 26.45 3.46 9.18
C LYS A 205 25.27 2.90 8.40
N ILE A 206 25.05 1.59 8.40
CA ILE A 206 23.83 1.01 7.80
C ILE A 206 22.58 1.44 8.56
N TYR A 207 22.65 1.51 9.89
CA TYR A 207 21.55 2.03 10.70
C TYR A 207 21.20 3.48 10.32
N GLU A 208 22.19 4.36 10.20
CA GLU A 208 21.99 5.74 9.73
C GLU A 208 21.37 5.79 8.32
N GLN A 209 21.76 4.90 7.41
CA GLN A 209 21.18 4.81 6.06
C GLN A 209 19.70 4.39 6.12
N TYR A 210 19.37 3.39 6.95
CA TYR A 210 18.01 2.95 7.17
C TYR A 210 17.13 4.06 7.76
N GLU A 211 17.63 4.83 8.74
CA GLU A 211 16.88 5.97 9.28
C GLU A 211 16.59 7.03 8.20
N ARG A 212 17.57 7.34 7.35
CA ARG A 212 17.36 8.24 6.20
C ARG A 212 16.33 7.69 5.23
N PHE A 213 16.36 6.39 4.95
CA PHE A 213 15.33 5.75 4.15
C PHE A 213 13.93 5.91 4.77
N GLU A 214 13.79 5.65 6.08
CA GLU A 214 12.52 5.79 6.79
C GLU A 214 11.99 7.23 6.80
N GLU A 215 12.86 8.23 6.88
CA GLU A 215 12.47 9.64 6.73
C GLU A 215 11.95 9.95 5.33
N VAL A 216 12.61 9.43 4.30
CA VAL A 216 12.27 9.69 2.90
C VAL A 216 11.01 8.92 2.48
N VAL A 217 10.84 7.67 2.91
CA VAL A 217 9.67 6.85 2.57
C VAL A 217 8.39 7.43 3.19
N LYS A 218 8.46 8.02 4.39
CA LYS A 218 7.34 8.75 5.00
C LYS A 218 6.92 9.96 4.18
N LYS A 219 7.87 10.66 3.57
CA LYS A 219 7.56 11.77 2.65
C LYS A 219 6.85 11.26 1.41
N TRP A 220 7.34 10.18 0.81
CA TRP A 220 6.68 9.55 -0.34
C TRP A 220 5.27 9.05 -0.01
N GLU A 221 5.09 8.46 1.17
CA GLU A 221 3.78 8.02 1.64
C GLU A 221 2.78 9.17 1.68
N ILE A 222 3.18 10.31 2.26
CA ILE A 222 2.36 11.54 2.27
C ILE A 222 2.12 12.03 0.84
N GLU A 223 3.15 12.08 -0.01
CA GLU A 223 3.05 12.52 -1.41
C GLU A 223 2.04 11.70 -2.21
N TYR A 224 1.99 10.38 -2.05
CA TYR A 224 0.98 9.53 -2.69
C TYR A 224 -0.41 9.76 -2.09
N GLN A 225 -0.52 9.84 -0.77
CA GLN A 225 -1.79 10.06 -0.08
C GLN A 225 -2.49 11.36 -0.47
N VAL A 226 -1.74 12.46 -0.63
CA VAL A 226 -2.28 13.78 -1.01
C VAL A 226 -2.20 14.05 -2.51
N GLY A 227 -1.42 13.27 -3.23
CA GLY A 227 -1.18 13.40 -4.67
C GLY A 227 -2.42 13.10 -5.50
N SER A 228 -2.37 13.47 -6.77
CA SER A 228 -3.45 13.23 -7.74
C SER A 228 -2.95 12.58 -9.04
N SER A 229 -1.77 11.96 -9.02
CA SER A 229 -1.15 11.34 -10.21
C SER A 229 -1.94 10.14 -10.77
N PHE A 230 -2.84 9.55 -9.98
CA PHE A 230 -3.79 8.54 -10.43
C PHE A 230 -4.99 9.12 -11.19
N TRP A 231 -5.26 10.42 -11.06
CA TRP A 231 -6.49 11.05 -11.51
C TRP A 231 -6.25 11.99 -12.71
N PRO A 232 -7.18 12.08 -13.69
CA PRO A 232 -8.38 11.24 -13.85
C PRO A 232 -8.11 9.95 -14.62
N ASP A 233 -6.99 9.89 -15.35
CA ASP A 233 -6.84 8.93 -16.45
C ASP A 233 -6.76 7.49 -15.99
N LYS A 234 -6.02 7.19 -14.91
CA LYS A 234 -5.91 5.81 -14.43
C LYS A 234 -7.22 5.29 -13.86
N VAL A 235 -7.94 6.12 -13.11
CA VAL A 235 -9.28 5.78 -12.59
C VAL A 235 -10.27 5.58 -13.73
N ARG A 236 -10.23 6.45 -14.74
CA ARG A 236 -11.07 6.32 -15.95
C ARG A 236 -10.79 4.99 -16.66
N GLN A 237 -9.53 4.68 -16.94
CA GLN A 237 -9.14 3.42 -17.59
C GLN A 237 -9.60 2.20 -16.80
N PHE A 238 -9.46 2.22 -15.47
CA PHE A 238 -9.95 1.15 -14.61
C PHE A 238 -11.48 0.99 -14.70
N VAL A 239 -12.23 2.09 -14.58
CA VAL A 239 -13.70 2.08 -14.67
C VAL A 239 -14.19 1.58 -16.03
N GLU A 240 -13.60 2.07 -17.12
CA GLU A 240 -13.94 1.65 -18.49
C GLU A 240 -13.64 0.16 -18.69
N GLY A 241 -12.51 -0.34 -18.15
CA GLY A 241 -12.19 -1.76 -18.16
C GLY A 241 -13.21 -2.63 -17.42
N ILE A 242 -13.77 -2.15 -16.31
CA ILE A 242 -14.86 -2.86 -15.62
C ILE A 242 -16.14 -2.87 -16.46
N GLN A 243 -16.51 -1.75 -17.08
CA GLN A 243 -17.70 -1.67 -17.94
C GLN A 243 -17.61 -2.61 -19.14
N ASP A 244 -16.46 -2.64 -19.81
CA ASP A 244 -16.27 -3.35 -21.07
C ASP A 244 -16.16 -4.87 -20.89
N ASN A 245 -15.58 -5.34 -19.78
CA ASN A 245 -15.27 -6.76 -19.56
C ASN A 245 -16.29 -7.50 -18.70
N ASN A 246 -17.35 -6.83 -18.21
CA ASN A 246 -18.32 -7.41 -17.28
C ASN A 246 -19.76 -7.10 -17.72
N GLU A 247 -20.05 -7.20 -19.02
CA GLU A 247 -21.35 -6.83 -19.60
C GLU A 247 -22.52 -7.53 -18.88
N GLU A 248 -22.35 -8.80 -18.52
CA GLU A 248 -23.30 -9.66 -17.83
C GLU A 248 -23.58 -9.28 -16.37
N LYS A 249 -22.70 -8.47 -15.75
CA LYS A 249 -22.83 -8.06 -14.35
C LYS A 249 -23.87 -6.96 -14.18
N THR A 250 -24.58 -7.04 -13.05
CA THR A 250 -25.54 -6.01 -12.61
C THR A 250 -24.85 -4.69 -12.26
N SER A 251 -25.62 -3.60 -12.19
CA SER A 251 -25.11 -2.30 -11.72
C SER A 251 -24.50 -2.37 -10.31
N GLU A 252 -25.11 -3.17 -9.43
CA GLU A 252 -24.64 -3.38 -8.05
C GLU A 252 -23.29 -4.10 -8.01
N GLU A 253 -23.14 -5.18 -8.78
CA GLU A 253 -21.87 -5.90 -8.89
C GLU A 253 -20.77 -5.02 -9.49
N LYS A 254 -21.06 -4.27 -10.56
CA LYS A 254 -20.10 -3.33 -11.16
C LYS A 254 -19.69 -2.22 -10.19
N ALA A 255 -20.66 -1.63 -9.47
CA ALA A 255 -20.37 -0.61 -8.46
C ALA A 255 -19.49 -1.15 -7.33
N GLN A 256 -19.74 -2.40 -6.92
CA GLN A 256 -18.95 -3.08 -5.90
C GLN A 256 -17.52 -3.38 -6.38
N MET A 257 -17.33 -3.86 -7.61
CA MET A 257 -16.00 -4.08 -8.19
C MET A 257 -15.19 -2.79 -8.28
N ILE A 258 -15.84 -1.68 -8.69
CA ILE A 258 -15.20 -0.37 -8.73
C ILE A 258 -14.82 0.08 -7.32
N LYS A 259 -15.74 -0.04 -6.34
CA LYS A 259 -15.48 0.28 -4.93
C LYS A 259 -14.26 -0.47 -4.40
N GLU A 260 -14.19 -1.78 -4.61
CA GLU A 260 -13.08 -2.62 -4.15
C GLU A 260 -11.74 -2.26 -4.77
N GLY A 261 -11.73 -1.72 -6.00
CA GLY A 261 -10.53 -1.17 -6.61
C GLY A 261 -10.12 0.16 -5.96
N LEU A 262 -11.07 1.10 -5.86
CA LEU A 262 -10.80 2.44 -5.33
C LEU A 262 -10.46 2.43 -3.83
N ASP A 263 -11.02 1.51 -3.03
CA ASP A 263 -10.69 1.34 -1.60
C ASP A 263 -9.23 0.94 -1.35
N LYS A 264 -8.55 0.36 -2.35
CA LYS A 264 -7.17 -0.10 -2.23
C LYS A 264 -6.16 1.00 -2.59
N MET A 265 -6.62 2.12 -3.12
CA MET A 265 -5.76 3.20 -3.59
C MET A 265 -5.05 3.89 -2.42
N MET A 266 -3.79 4.23 -2.61
CA MET A 266 -3.03 4.99 -1.62
C MET A 266 -3.38 6.49 -1.71
N THR A 267 -4.56 6.86 -1.24
CA THR A 267 -5.06 8.25 -1.27
C THR A 267 -5.93 8.60 -0.06
N ASN A 268 -5.93 9.88 0.29
CA ASN A 268 -6.85 10.44 1.28
C ASN A 268 -8.20 10.85 0.68
N ASP A 269 -8.34 10.84 -0.65
CA ASP A 269 -9.59 11.15 -1.33
C ASP A 269 -10.67 10.12 -0.93
N LEU A 270 -11.91 10.59 -0.83
CA LEU A 270 -13.09 9.75 -0.69
C LEU A 270 -13.88 9.75 -1.99
N PHE A 271 -14.37 8.60 -2.42
CA PHE A 271 -15.05 8.46 -3.70
C PHE A 271 -16.54 8.16 -3.52
N TYR A 272 -17.36 8.75 -4.38
CA TYR A 272 -18.68 8.23 -4.73
C TYR A 272 -18.63 7.54 -6.07
N ILE A 273 -19.35 6.44 -6.16
CA ILE A 273 -19.47 5.58 -7.34
C ILE A 273 -20.96 5.41 -7.61
N VAL A 274 -21.42 5.90 -8.76
CA VAL A 274 -22.81 5.75 -9.19
C VAL A 274 -22.83 4.99 -10.50
N VAL A 275 -23.48 3.82 -10.50
CA VAL A 275 -23.61 2.95 -11.67
C VAL A 275 -25.08 2.79 -12.03
N CYS A 276 -25.40 3.05 -13.29
CA CYS A 276 -26.76 2.95 -13.80
C CYS A 276 -26.79 2.50 -15.26
N ARG A 277 -27.97 2.12 -15.77
CA ARG A 277 -28.13 1.76 -17.18
C ARG A 277 -28.06 3.01 -18.06
N SER A 278 -27.49 2.86 -19.24
CA SER A 278 -27.39 3.88 -20.31
C SER A 278 -28.72 4.55 -20.65
N ALA A 279 -29.81 3.78 -20.62
CA ALA A 279 -31.16 4.25 -20.92
C ALA A 279 -31.72 5.26 -19.90
N TYR A 280 -31.08 5.42 -18.73
CA TYR A 280 -31.57 6.30 -17.68
C TYR A 280 -31.13 7.74 -17.90
N ARG A 281 -32.09 8.66 -17.81
CA ARG A 281 -31.82 10.10 -17.89
C ARG A 281 -31.11 10.55 -16.62
N CYS A 282 -29.90 11.07 -16.80
CA CYS A 282 -29.06 11.59 -15.73
C CYS A 282 -28.85 13.09 -15.92
N LEU A 283 -28.88 13.87 -14.84
CA LEU A 283 -28.47 15.28 -14.85
C LEU A 283 -27.37 15.46 -13.82
N LEU A 284 -26.23 15.98 -14.26
CA LEU A 284 -25.02 16.14 -13.46
C LEU A 284 -24.68 17.64 -13.38
N ALA A 285 -24.61 18.15 -12.16
CA ALA A 285 -23.97 19.42 -11.85
C ALA A 285 -22.72 19.15 -11.01
N ALA A 286 -21.54 19.44 -11.56
CA ALA A 286 -20.27 19.26 -10.86
C ALA A 286 -19.38 20.49 -11.05
N ASP A 287 -18.81 20.98 -9.95
CA ASP A 287 -17.79 22.02 -9.97
C ASP A 287 -16.99 21.97 -8.65
N PRO A 288 -15.64 21.85 -8.70
CA PRO A 288 -14.82 21.94 -9.91
C PRO A 288 -14.91 20.68 -10.79
N ALA A 289 -14.78 20.85 -12.11
CA ALA A 289 -14.92 19.78 -13.08
C ALA A 289 -13.85 18.67 -12.94
N ASP A 290 -12.70 18.99 -12.33
CA ASP A 290 -11.58 18.08 -12.11
C ASP A 290 -11.80 17.07 -10.96
N GLN A 291 -12.96 17.09 -10.30
CA GLN A 291 -13.34 16.11 -9.26
C GLN A 291 -14.33 15.05 -9.76
N THR A 292 -14.70 15.06 -11.04
CA THR A 292 -15.69 14.12 -11.58
C THR A 292 -15.18 13.37 -12.81
N ILE A 293 -15.44 12.07 -12.86
CA ILE A 293 -15.34 11.23 -14.06
C ILE A 293 -16.75 10.78 -14.43
N ALA A 294 -17.10 10.98 -15.71
CA ALA A 294 -18.26 10.36 -16.32
C ALA A 294 -17.78 9.43 -17.45
N SER A 295 -18.18 8.17 -17.38
CA SER A 295 -17.98 7.16 -18.43
C SER A 295 -19.36 6.67 -18.87
N LEU A 296 -19.79 7.09 -20.06
CA LEU A 296 -21.16 7.00 -20.52
C LEU A 296 -21.30 6.06 -21.71
N ASP A 297 -22.45 5.39 -21.78
CA ASP A 297 -22.90 4.53 -22.87
C ASP A 297 -21.92 3.43 -23.30
N ARG A 298 -21.11 2.93 -22.34
CA ARG A 298 -20.23 1.77 -22.57
C ARG A 298 -20.97 0.51 -22.19
N LYS A 299 -21.24 -0.36 -23.16
CA LYS A 299 -21.94 -1.64 -22.93
C LYS A 299 -23.25 -1.47 -22.14
N HIS A 300 -24.03 -0.48 -22.55
CA HIS A 300 -25.30 -0.10 -21.90
C HIS A 300 -25.19 0.35 -20.44
N CYS A 301 -24.01 0.76 -19.98
CA CYS A 301 -23.72 1.17 -18.61
C CYS A 301 -23.19 2.61 -18.56
N ASN A 302 -23.70 3.39 -17.61
CA ASN A 302 -23.20 4.72 -17.25
C ASN A 302 -22.58 4.64 -15.85
N VAL A 303 -21.36 5.16 -15.71
CA VAL A 303 -20.65 5.27 -14.43
C VAL A 303 -20.26 6.72 -14.18
N TYR A 304 -20.57 7.20 -12.98
CA TYR A 304 -20.11 8.48 -12.47
C TYR A 304 -19.26 8.25 -11.23
N ILE A 305 -18.05 8.80 -11.24
CA ILE A 305 -17.16 8.82 -10.08
C ILE A 305 -17.00 10.27 -9.65
N PHE A 306 -17.28 10.54 -8.38
CA PHE A 306 -16.93 11.81 -7.74
C PHE A 306 -15.85 11.56 -6.71
N ARG A 307 -14.82 12.42 -6.68
CA ARG A 307 -13.81 12.41 -5.62
C ARG A 307 -13.96 13.65 -4.74
N SER A 308 -13.91 13.45 -3.44
CA SER A 308 -13.88 14.52 -2.45
C SER A 308 -12.50 14.60 -1.82
N LYS A 309 -11.91 15.80 -1.87
CA LYS A 309 -10.60 16.04 -1.27
C LYS A 309 -10.70 16.41 0.21
N LYS A 310 -11.87 16.86 0.67
CA LYS A 310 -12.08 17.33 2.06
C LYS A 310 -13.02 16.46 2.87
N GLY A 311 -13.73 15.50 2.28
CA GLY A 311 -14.72 14.68 2.97
C GLY A 311 -14.14 13.86 4.13
N ARG A 312 -12.86 13.47 4.02
CA ARG A 312 -12.12 12.79 5.10
C ARG A 312 -11.83 13.74 6.27
N THR A 313 -11.43 14.97 6.00
CA THR A 313 -10.99 15.95 7.02
C THR A 313 -12.10 16.85 7.55
N ALA A 314 -13.27 16.87 6.90
CA ALA A 314 -14.42 17.64 7.35
C ALA A 314 -14.80 17.25 8.78
N SER A 315 -15.37 18.18 9.55
CA SER A 315 -15.94 17.85 10.84
C SER A 315 -17.28 17.14 10.69
N ASP A 316 -17.68 16.36 11.70
CA ASP A 316 -19.01 15.73 11.72
C ASP A 316 -20.14 16.77 11.69
N ALA A 317 -19.91 17.95 12.27
CA ALA A 317 -20.84 19.06 12.22
C ALA A 317 -21.04 19.62 10.80
N GLU A 318 -19.95 19.77 10.03
CA GLU A 318 -20.02 20.20 8.63
C GLU A 318 -20.75 19.17 7.77
N MET A 319 -20.42 17.88 7.92
CA MET A 319 -21.09 16.80 7.18
C MET A 319 -22.58 16.70 7.54
N LYS A 320 -22.93 16.84 8.82
CA LYS A 320 -24.33 16.85 9.26
C LYS A 320 -25.09 18.03 8.67
N LYS A 321 -24.52 19.24 8.70
CA LYS A 321 -25.11 20.43 8.08
C LYS A 321 -25.30 20.21 6.58
N PHE A 322 -24.31 19.65 5.89
CA PHE A 322 -24.39 19.33 4.46
C PHE A 322 -25.55 18.38 4.14
N SER A 323 -25.70 17.29 4.91
CA SER A 323 -26.85 16.38 4.79
C SER A 323 -28.19 17.04 5.09
N GLU A 324 -28.25 17.95 6.07
CA GLU A 324 -29.48 18.70 6.39
C GLU A 324 -29.86 19.68 5.29
N ASP A 325 -28.88 20.37 4.69
CA ASP A 325 -29.11 21.28 3.57
C ASP A 325 -29.60 20.52 2.33
N MET A 326 -29.04 19.34 2.07
CA MET A 326 -29.54 18.43 1.03
C MET A 326 -31.00 18.04 1.27
N LYS A 327 -31.37 17.64 2.49
CA LYS A 327 -32.75 17.29 2.85
C LYS A 327 -33.70 18.46 2.65
N LYS A 328 -33.33 19.66 3.10
CA LYS A 328 -34.15 20.89 2.90
C LYS A 328 -34.35 21.19 1.43
N LYS A 329 -33.31 21.07 0.60
CA LYS A 329 -33.41 21.26 -0.86
C LYS A 329 -34.31 20.21 -1.47
N PHE A 330 -34.18 18.95 -1.06
CA PHE A 330 -35.04 17.89 -1.55
C PHE A 330 -36.53 18.09 -1.23
N ASP A 331 -36.84 18.48 0.00
CA ASP A 331 -38.21 18.82 0.40
C ASP A 331 -38.77 19.97 -0.44
N HIS A 332 -37.95 20.96 -0.76
CA HIS A 332 -38.31 22.09 -1.61
C HIS A 332 -38.57 21.66 -3.07
N ILE A 333 -37.74 20.78 -3.63
CA ILE A 333 -37.92 20.17 -4.97
C ILE A 333 -39.27 19.48 -5.05
N TYR A 334 -39.62 18.71 -4.01
CA TYR A 334 -40.90 18.00 -3.93
C TYR A 334 -42.08 18.98 -3.90
N ARG A 335 -41.99 20.07 -3.12
CA ARG A 335 -43.07 21.05 -2.93
C ARG A 335 -43.31 21.97 -4.13
N HIS A 336 -42.27 22.54 -4.75
CA HIS A 336 -42.45 23.48 -5.87
C HIS A 336 -43.02 22.83 -7.14
N ARG A 337 -42.92 21.52 -7.29
CA ARG A 337 -43.51 20.83 -8.44
C ARG A 337 -45.03 20.69 -8.34
N THR A 338 -45.57 20.59 -7.12
CA THR A 338 -47.02 20.62 -6.88
C THR A 338 -47.66 21.90 -7.45
N GLU A 339 -46.88 22.98 -7.60
CA GLU A 339 -47.31 24.28 -8.10
C GLU A 339 -47.14 24.43 -9.62
N GLN A 340 -46.18 23.76 -10.23
CA GLN A 340 -45.95 23.76 -11.68
C GLN A 340 -46.74 22.64 -12.38
N ASN A 341 -48.06 22.83 -12.46
CA ASN A 341 -49.03 21.88 -12.99
C ASN A 341 -49.02 21.81 -14.54
N ASN A 342 -47.86 21.53 -15.14
CA ASN A 342 -47.69 21.53 -16.59
C ASN A 342 -47.53 20.09 -17.12
N ARG A 343 -48.53 19.61 -17.88
CA ARG A 343 -48.60 18.23 -18.41
C ARG A 343 -47.46 17.85 -19.36
N ASN A 344 -46.68 18.85 -19.82
CA ASN A 344 -45.55 18.69 -20.73
C ASN A 344 -44.18 19.02 -20.08
N ALA A 345 -44.11 19.24 -18.76
CA ALA A 345 -42.84 19.55 -18.12
C ALA A 345 -41.91 18.32 -18.12
N GLU A 346 -40.68 18.50 -18.58
CA GLU A 346 -39.61 17.52 -18.36
C GLU A 346 -39.49 17.19 -16.86
N TRP A 347 -38.99 15.99 -16.56
CA TRP A 347 -38.93 15.53 -15.17
C TRP A 347 -38.14 16.51 -14.28
N MET A 348 -37.02 17.01 -14.78
CA MET A 348 -36.14 17.98 -14.17
C MET A 348 -35.29 18.61 -15.26
N LEU A 349 -34.99 19.91 -15.13
CA LEU A 349 -34.16 20.66 -16.07
C LEU A 349 -32.72 20.77 -15.54
N ASP A 350 -31.75 20.77 -16.44
CA ASP A 350 -30.32 20.86 -16.10
C ASP A 350 -29.98 22.08 -15.23
N TRP A 351 -30.55 23.24 -15.57
CA TRP A 351 -30.34 24.49 -14.81
C TRP A 351 -30.86 24.40 -13.36
N GLN A 352 -31.90 23.60 -13.10
CA GLN A 352 -32.43 23.42 -11.74
C GLN A 352 -31.41 22.68 -10.87
N VAL A 353 -30.82 21.59 -11.39
CA VAL A 353 -29.79 20.81 -10.69
C VAL A 353 -28.55 21.67 -10.43
N ARG A 354 -28.13 22.48 -11.41
CA ARG A 354 -27.02 23.43 -11.22
C ARG A 354 -27.31 24.47 -10.14
N ASN A 355 -28.51 25.04 -10.13
CA ASN A 355 -28.91 26.02 -9.11
C ASN A 355 -28.94 25.39 -7.72
N TRP A 356 -29.55 24.21 -7.56
CA TRP A 356 -29.59 23.54 -6.25
C TRP A 356 -28.21 23.19 -5.72
N ARG A 357 -27.29 22.74 -6.59
CA ARG A 357 -25.89 22.55 -6.21
C ARG A 357 -25.25 23.86 -5.76
N GLY A 358 -25.43 24.94 -6.53
CA GLY A 358 -24.88 26.26 -6.21
C GLY A 358 -25.43 26.90 -4.93
N GLU A 359 -26.64 26.53 -4.51
CA GLU A 359 -27.26 26.98 -3.27
C GLU A 359 -26.82 26.17 -2.04
N MET A 360 -26.20 25.00 -2.23
CA MET A 360 -25.68 24.18 -1.14
C MET A 360 -24.21 24.50 -0.89
N GLU A 361 -23.92 24.96 0.32
CA GLU A 361 -22.54 25.24 0.73
C GLU A 361 -21.70 23.96 0.64
N ASN A 362 -20.49 24.07 0.07
CA ASN A 362 -19.53 22.97 -0.11
C ASN A 362 -20.01 21.80 -1.01
N CYS A 363 -21.10 21.97 -1.77
CA CYS A 363 -21.56 20.98 -2.73
C CYS A 363 -20.78 21.05 -4.04
N ALA A 364 -19.87 20.09 -4.24
CA ALA A 364 -19.05 20.01 -5.44
C ALA A 364 -19.67 19.12 -6.53
N PHE A 365 -20.61 18.24 -6.16
CA PHE A 365 -21.23 17.28 -7.06
C PHE A 365 -22.70 17.10 -6.71
N MET A 366 -23.56 17.10 -7.72
CA MET A 366 -24.95 16.72 -7.63
C MET A 366 -25.34 15.94 -8.88
N LEU A 367 -25.70 14.68 -8.69
CA LEU A 367 -26.20 13.80 -9.74
C LEU A 367 -27.63 13.41 -9.43
N THR A 368 -28.50 13.61 -10.40
CA THR A 368 -29.87 13.10 -10.35
C THR A 368 -30.03 12.02 -11.42
N VAL A 369 -30.56 10.87 -11.03
CA VAL A 369 -30.76 9.72 -11.92
C VAL A 369 -32.24 9.35 -11.89
N ARG A 370 -32.92 9.56 -13.02
CA ARG A 370 -34.30 9.09 -13.20
C ARG A 370 -34.30 7.59 -13.35
N SER A 371 -35.09 6.88 -12.55
CA SER A 371 -35.13 5.43 -12.63
C SER A 371 -36.54 4.87 -12.39
N LYS A 372 -36.77 3.65 -12.87
CA LYS A 372 -37.88 2.80 -12.42
C LYS A 372 -37.37 1.58 -11.61
N GLU A 373 -36.04 1.38 -11.58
CA GLU A 373 -35.34 0.24 -10.95
C GLU A 373 -34.06 0.70 -10.19
N TYR A 374 -33.25 -0.22 -9.68
CA TYR A 374 -32.12 0.08 -8.80
C TYR A 374 -30.95 0.79 -9.49
N VAL A 375 -30.65 2.01 -9.06
CA VAL A 375 -29.36 2.70 -9.27
C VAL A 375 -28.41 2.22 -8.18
N ALA A 376 -27.20 1.78 -8.54
CA ALA A 376 -26.23 1.38 -7.54
C ALA A 376 -25.39 2.59 -7.12
N VAL A 377 -25.37 2.86 -5.82
CA VAL A 377 -24.48 3.87 -5.21
C VAL A 377 -23.56 3.17 -4.22
N ARG A 378 -22.27 3.47 -4.33
CA ARG A 378 -21.23 3.01 -3.41
C ARG A 378 -20.31 4.16 -3.06
N SER A 379 -19.65 4.05 -1.92
CA SER A 379 -18.60 4.97 -1.50
C SER A 379 -17.42 4.21 -0.92
N THR A 380 -16.22 4.78 -1.03
CA THR A 380 -15.03 4.22 -0.40
C THR A 380 -14.92 4.60 1.08
N HIS A 381 -14.15 3.81 1.83
CA HIS A 381 -13.82 4.03 3.25
C HIS A 381 -15.04 4.34 4.13
N THR A 382 -16.04 3.45 4.09
CA THR A 382 -17.28 3.58 4.87
C THR A 382 -17.06 3.48 6.38
N ASP A 383 -15.91 2.97 6.81
CA ASP A 383 -15.42 2.99 8.19
C ASP A 383 -15.12 4.41 8.69
N ILE A 384 -14.77 5.34 7.79
CA ILE A 384 -14.51 6.75 8.09
C ILE A 384 -15.79 7.57 7.94
N ARG A 385 -16.53 7.32 6.86
CA ARG A 385 -17.80 7.99 6.54
C ARG A 385 -18.81 6.95 6.09
N GLU A 386 -19.77 6.60 6.95
CA GLU A 386 -20.77 5.55 6.67
C GLU A 386 -21.45 5.72 5.31
N ARG A 387 -21.79 6.97 4.94
CA ARG A 387 -22.46 7.30 3.68
C ARG A 387 -21.51 7.80 2.59
N GLY A 388 -20.20 7.86 2.83
CA GLY A 388 -19.21 8.38 1.90
C GLY A 388 -19.01 9.91 1.97
N PRO A 389 -18.48 10.53 0.90
CA PRO A 389 -18.16 11.95 0.88
C PRO A 389 -19.38 12.88 0.68
N GLY A 390 -20.52 12.57 1.25
CA GLY A 390 -21.72 13.39 1.12
C GLY A 390 -22.97 12.64 1.55
N ASP A 391 -24.03 12.75 0.75
CA ASP A 391 -25.29 12.07 1.01
C ASP A 391 -26.03 11.72 -0.29
N TRP A 392 -27.02 10.85 -0.19
CA TRP A 392 -27.91 10.51 -1.29
C TRP A 392 -29.29 10.11 -0.79
N MET A 393 -30.32 10.30 -1.61
CA MET A 393 -31.67 9.90 -1.25
C MET A 393 -32.51 9.56 -2.47
N ASP A 394 -33.54 8.76 -2.23
CA ASP A 394 -34.55 8.43 -3.22
C ASP A 394 -35.77 9.33 -3.06
N GLY A 395 -36.41 9.67 -4.18
CA GLY A 395 -37.70 10.32 -4.17
C GLY A 395 -38.60 9.85 -5.29
N GLN A 396 -39.80 10.41 -5.26
CA GLN A 396 -40.85 10.11 -6.21
C GLN A 396 -41.26 11.37 -6.95
N TYR A 397 -41.55 11.16 -8.23
CA TYR A 397 -41.93 12.13 -9.21
C TYR A 397 -43.35 11.79 -9.70
N HIS A 398 -44.29 12.73 -9.59
CA HIS A 398 -45.64 12.53 -10.12
C HIS A 398 -45.86 13.43 -11.33
N ALA A 399 -46.15 12.82 -12.49
CA ALA A 399 -46.54 13.55 -13.68
C ALA A 399 -47.99 14.04 -13.54
N GLY A 400 -48.19 15.29 -13.12
CA GLY A 400 -49.47 15.99 -13.20
C GLY A 400 -50.60 15.56 -12.24
N ASN A 401 -50.56 14.37 -11.64
CA ASN A 401 -51.54 13.95 -10.62
C ASN A 401 -50.88 13.07 -9.55
N ILE A 402 -51.05 13.43 -8.26
CA ILE A 402 -50.55 12.72 -7.07
C ILE A 402 -51.04 11.26 -7.02
N LEU A 403 -52.13 10.94 -7.73
CA LEU A 403 -52.72 9.61 -7.81
C LEU A 403 -52.08 8.68 -8.87
N SER A 404 -51.15 9.18 -9.69
CA SER A 404 -50.39 8.33 -10.63
C SER A 404 -49.22 7.64 -9.91
N ALA A 405 -48.92 6.39 -10.28
CA ALA A 405 -47.73 5.70 -9.80
C ALA A 405 -46.49 6.54 -10.16
N GLY A 406 -45.91 7.19 -9.15
CA GLY A 406 -44.81 8.12 -9.36
C GLY A 406 -43.60 7.42 -9.96
N GLU A 407 -42.85 8.12 -10.82
CA GLU A 407 -41.54 7.67 -11.25
C GLU A 407 -40.54 7.90 -10.12
N THR A 408 -39.57 7.01 -9.92
CA THR A 408 -38.57 7.21 -8.88
C THR A 408 -37.35 7.92 -9.43
N PHE A 409 -36.62 8.58 -8.54
CA PHE A 409 -35.31 9.12 -8.88
C PHE A 409 -34.41 9.08 -7.66
N ARG A 410 -33.10 9.03 -7.91
CA ARG A 410 -32.07 9.15 -6.89
C ARG A 410 -31.30 10.44 -7.07
N VAL A 411 -31.05 11.13 -5.97
CA VAL A 411 -30.13 12.28 -5.91
C VAL A 411 -28.93 11.87 -5.10
N VAL A 412 -27.73 12.12 -5.63
CA VAL A 412 -26.45 11.93 -4.95
C VAL A 412 -25.75 13.28 -4.90
N VAL A 413 -25.35 13.71 -3.70
CA VAL A 413 -24.61 14.96 -3.49
C VAL A 413 -23.23 14.66 -2.90
N GLY A 414 -22.22 15.32 -3.43
CA GLY A 414 -20.83 15.21 -2.99
C GLY A 414 -20.34 16.50 -2.35
N PHE A 415 -19.73 16.35 -1.18
CA PHE A 415 -18.97 17.38 -0.47
C PHE A 415 -17.58 17.51 -1.11
N GLN A 416 -17.11 18.74 -1.32
CA GLN A 416 -15.83 19.11 -1.97
C GLN A 416 -14.56 18.32 -1.55
#